data_AF-A0A960N0L3-F1
#
_entry.id   AF-A0A960N0L3-F1
#
_cell.length_a   1.000
_cell.length_b   1.000
_cell.length_c   1.000
_cell.angle_alpha   90.00
_cell.angle_beta   90.00
_cell.angle_gamma   90.00
#
_symmetry.space_group_name_H-M   'P 1'
#
loop_
_entity.id
_entity.type
_entity.pdbx_description
1 polymer ?
#
loop_
_entity_poly.entity_id
_entity_poly.type
_entity_poly.pdbx_seq_one_letter_code
_entity_poly.pdbx_strand_id
1 'polypeptide(L)'
;MSYDPDFPATNAELISANFRAQFNGLKELIDLIAPGTITAVFVDSVTTVEPSDPAGASVSLVGTELHFSFSLPRGMDGSPGDPGAPGEVSFSDLSDAVDGTSANSNSVDFLGLVADPDYNSGQLQTLFDKMDELIGVLRRGS
;
A
#
# COMPACT_ATOMS: atom_id res chain seq x y z
N MET A 1 4.49 -52.96 33.80
CA MET A 1 3.69 -52.98 32.54
C MET A 1 3.44 -51.54 32.17
N SER A 2 3.36 -51.19 30.89
CA SER A 2 2.92 -49.85 30.50
C SER A 2 1.49 -49.61 30.99
N TYR A 3 1.17 -48.35 31.31
CA TYR A 3 -0.21 -47.97 31.62
C TYR A 3 -1.12 -48.30 30.43
N ASP A 4 -2.24 -48.96 30.71
CA ASP A 4 -3.26 -49.32 29.74
C ASP A 4 -4.63 -48.89 30.28
N PRO A 5 -5.28 -47.88 29.68
CA PRO A 5 -6.55 -47.35 30.17
C PRO A 5 -7.72 -48.33 30.03
N ASP A 6 -7.59 -49.37 29.19
CA ASP A 6 -8.64 -50.37 28.97
C ASP A 6 -8.52 -51.57 29.92
N PHE A 7 -7.54 -51.54 30.86
CA PHE A 7 -7.33 -52.57 31.85
C PHE A 7 -7.99 -52.25 33.21
N PRO A 8 -8.59 -53.24 33.91
CA PRO A 8 -8.79 -54.61 33.45
C PRO A 8 -10.03 -54.73 32.54
N ALA A 9 -10.03 -55.76 31.69
CA ALA A 9 -11.22 -56.09 30.92
C ALA A 9 -12.44 -56.29 31.83
N THR A 10 -13.62 -55.90 31.35
CA THR A 10 -14.89 -56.06 32.08
C THR A 10 -15.08 -57.50 32.55
N ASN A 11 -15.46 -57.68 33.82
CA ASN A 11 -15.64 -58.97 34.50
C ASN A 11 -14.35 -59.81 34.68
N ALA A 12 -13.15 -59.23 34.50
CA ALA A 12 -11.91 -59.90 34.84
C ALA A 12 -11.68 -59.96 36.36
N GLU A 13 -10.98 -61.00 36.81
CA GLU A 13 -10.53 -61.13 38.19
C GLU A 13 -9.53 -60.01 38.54
N LEU A 14 -9.75 -59.34 39.68
CA LEU A 14 -8.91 -58.23 40.11
C LEU A 14 -7.67 -58.74 40.85
N ILE A 15 -6.52 -58.67 40.19
CA ILE A 15 -5.24 -59.10 40.76
C ILE A 15 -4.47 -57.87 41.25
N SER A 16 -4.25 -57.76 42.56
CA SER A 16 -3.59 -56.59 43.16
C SER A 16 -2.19 -56.31 42.59
N ALA A 17 -1.46 -57.34 42.16
CA ALA A 17 -0.15 -57.18 41.50
C ALA A 17 -0.27 -56.39 40.18
N ASN A 18 -1.29 -56.70 39.37
CA ASN A 18 -1.52 -56.05 38.08
C ASN A 18 -1.97 -54.60 38.26
N PHE A 19 -2.85 -54.33 39.23
CA PHE A 19 -3.25 -52.97 39.57
C PHE A 19 -2.08 -52.11 40.06
N ARG A 20 -1.23 -52.66 40.94
CA ARG A 20 -0.01 -51.96 41.37
C ARG A 20 0.91 -51.63 40.19
N ALA A 21 1.00 -52.55 39.22
CA ALA A 21 1.77 -52.32 38.01
C ALA A 21 1.15 -51.23 37.11
N GLN A 22 -0.18 -51.16 36.99
CA GLN A 22 -0.90 -50.06 36.32
C GLN A 22 -0.66 -48.71 36.99
N PHE A 23 -0.77 -48.65 38.33
CA PHE A 23 -0.52 -47.42 39.08
C PHE A 23 0.94 -46.94 38.95
N ASN A 24 1.90 -47.86 38.98
CA ASN A 24 3.30 -47.53 38.75
C ASN A 24 3.54 -47.03 37.32
N GLY A 25 2.91 -47.65 36.31
CA GLY A 25 3.00 -47.18 34.92
C GLY A 25 2.40 -45.78 34.73
N LEU A 26 1.27 -45.48 35.38
CA LEU A 26 0.71 -44.12 35.39
C LEU A 26 1.65 -43.12 36.10
N LYS A 27 2.24 -43.52 37.22
CA LYS A 27 3.22 -42.68 37.94
C LYS A 27 4.45 -42.38 37.10
N GLU A 28 4.95 -43.36 36.34
CA GLU A 28 6.05 -43.17 35.39
C GLU A 28 5.68 -42.14 34.30
N LEU A 29 4.47 -42.19 33.76
CA LEU A 29 3.98 -41.17 32.81
C LEU A 29 3.85 -39.79 33.45
N ILE A 30 3.36 -39.71 34.69
CA ILE A 30 3.25 -38.45 35.44
C ILE A 30 4.64 -37.88 35.76
N ASP A 31 5.59 -38.74 36.13
CA ASP A 31 6.97 -38.33 36.44
C ASP A 31 7.72 -37.84 35.21
N LEU A 32 7.39 -38.35 34.03
CA LEU A 32 7.90 -37.80 32.78
C LEU A 32 7.44 -36.34 32.55
N ILE A 33 6.33 -35.93 33.15
CA ILE A 33 5.76 -34.57 33.08
C ILE A 33 6.13 -33.75 34.35
N ALA A 34 6.82 -34.35 35.34
CA ALA A 34 7.14 -33.69 36.61
C ALA A 34 8.14 -32.52 36.43
N PRO A 35 8.04 -31.45 37.24
CA PRO A 35 8.91 -30.29 37.14
C PRO A 35 10.40 -30.69 37.23
N GLY A 36 11.16 -30.37 36.19
CA GLY A 36 12.56 -30.76 36.02
C GLY A 36 12.83 -31.72 34.86
N THR A 37 11.79 -32.28 34.22
CA THR A 37 11.97 -33.07 32.99
C THR A 37 11.94 -32.23 31.72
N ILE A 38 11.29 -31.06 31.72
CA ILE A 38 11.34 -30.15 30.56
C ILE A 38 12.73 -29.54 30.47
N THR A 39 13.46 -29.89 29.43
CA THR A 39 14.85 -29.47 29.22
C THR A 39 14.95 -28.16 28.45
N ALA A 40 13.94 -27.86 27.63
CA ALA A 40 13.90 -26.64 26.83
C ALA A 40 12.47 -26.25 26.45
N VAL A 41 12.32 -24.99 26.05
CA VAL A 41 11.09 -24.44 25.50
C VAL A 41 11.45 -23.68 24.23
N PHE A 42 10.77 -23.99 23.14
CA PHE A 42 10.95 -23.38 21.83
C PHE A 42 9.65 -22.73 21.34
N VAL A 43 9.83 -21.66 20.56
CA VAL A 43 8.78 -21.09 19.73
C VAL A 43 9.11 -21.46 18.29
N ASP A 44 8.37 -22.41 17.75
CA ASP A 44 8.62 -22.92 16.40
C ASP A 44 8.11 -21.94 15.35
N SER A 45 6.96 -21.33 15.60
CA SER A 45 6.36 -20.39 14.66
C SER A 45 5.58 -19.28 15.35
N VAL A 46 5.65 -18.10 14.74
CA VAL A 46 4.73 -16.99 14.99
C VAL A 46 4.23 -16.56 13.63
N THR A 47 2.92 -16.75 13.39
CA THR A 47 2.27 -16.30 12.18
C THR A 47 1.40 -15.09 12.46
N THR A 48 1.34 -14.19 11.49
CA THR A 48 0.44 -13.04 11.55
C THR A 48 -0.85 -13.37 10.81
N VAL A 49 -1.98 -13.14 11.47
CA VAL A 49 -3.34 -13.33 10.91
C VAL A 49 -4.04 -11.98 10.74
N GLU A 50 -5.23 -11.97 10.14
CA GLU A 50 -5.97 -10.72 9.92
C GLU A 50 -6.40 -10.07 11.26
N PRO A 51 -6.64 -8.74 11.29
CA PRO A 51 -6.89 -8.03 12.55
C PRO A 51 -8.07 -8.53 13.38
N SER A 52 -9.08 -9.09 12.71
CA SER A 52 -10.32 -9.58 13.32
C SER A 52 -10.30 -11.06 13.64
N ASP A 53 -9.27 -11.78 13.20
CA ASP A 53 -9.12 -13.19 13.53
C ASP A 53 -8.71 -13.33 15.01
N PRO A 54 -9.17 -14.38 15.72
CA PRO A 54 -8.77 -14.58 17.11
C PRO A 54 -7.29 -14.93 17.22
N ALA A 55 -6.64 -14.47 18.28
CA ALA A 55 -5.31 -14.96 18.65
C ALA A 55 -5.38 -16.45 19.04
N GLY A 56 -4.32 -17.19 18.72
CA GLY A 56 -4.23 -18.63 18.97
C GLY A 56 -2.86 -19.03 19.49
N ALA A 57 -2.85 -20.06 20.34
CA ALA A 57 -1.65 -20.72 20.81
C ALA A 57 -1.87 -22.23 20.82
N SER A 58 -0.86 -22.97 20.40
CA SER A 58 -0.82 -24.43 20.51
C SER A 58 0.53 -24.85 21.08
N VAL A 59 0.53 -25.97 21.79
CA VAL A 59 1.73 -26.54 22.39
C VAL A 59 1.79 -28.03 22.12
N SER A 60 2.98 -28.52 21.80
CA SER A 60 3.29 -29.94 21.74
C SER A 60 4.53 -30.23 22.59
N LEU A 61 4.63 -31.46 23.08
CA LEU A 61 5.79 -31.96 23.81
C LEU A 61 6.54 -32.92 22.89
N VAL A 62 7.79 -32.59 22.55
CA VAL A 62 8.68 -33.43 21.73
C VAL A 62 9.83 -33.88 22.62
N GLY A 63 9.81 -35.15 23.03
CA GLY A 63 10.73 -35.63 24.07
C GLY A 63 10.53 -34.86 25.38
N THR A 64 11.52 -34.05 25.75
CA THR A 64 11.51 -33.17 26.94
C THR A 64 11.40 -31.70 26.59
N GLU A 65 11.07 -31.36 25.34
CA GLU A 65 11.05 -29.98 24.86
C GLU A 65 9.62 -29.55 24.57
N LEU A 66 9.21 -28.39 25.09
CA LEU A 66 7.92 -27.78 24.76
C LEU A 66 8.05 -26.94 23.50
N HIS A 67 7.21 -27.22 22.52
CA HIS A 67 7.19 -26.55 21.24
C HIS A 67 5.88 -25.77 21.08
N PHE A 68 5.99 -24.44 21.06
CA PHE A 68 4.86 -23.53 20.90
C PHE A 68 4.73 -23.02 19.47
N SER A 69 3.49 -22.82 19.04
CA SER A 69 3.16 -22.07 17.83
C SER A 69 2.05 -21.07 18.13
N PHE A 70 2.24 -19.83 17.65
CA PHE A 70 1.33 -18.72 17.88
C PHE A 70 0.77 -18.18 16.56
N SER A 71 -0.50 -17.81 16.57
CA SER A 71 -1.12 -16.97 15.54
C SER A 71 -1.56 -15.66 16.17
N LEU A 72 -0.94 -14.55 15.74
CA LEU A 72 -1.16 -13.22 16.31
C LEU A 72 -1.85 -12.31 15.28
N PRO A 73 -2.97 -11.66 15.63
CA PRO A 73 -3.63 -10.71 14.74
C PRO A 73 -2.72 -9.50 14.46
N ARG A 74 -2.64 -9.08 13.20
CA ARG A 74 -2.00 -7.80 12.85
C ARG A 74 -2.80 -6.63 13.40
N GLY A 75 -2.15 -5.47 13.50
CA GLY A 75 -2.85 -4.22 13.76
C GLY A 75 -3.80 -3.86 12.62
N MET A 76 -4.81 -3.05 12.93
CA MET A 76 -5.64 -2.40 11.91
C MET A 76 -4.77 -1.51 11.01
N ASP A 77 -5.13 -1.41 9.75
CA ASP A 77 -4.47 -0.48 8.84
C ASP A 77 -4.64 0.96 9.34
N GLY A 78 -3.59 1.76 9.12
CA GLY A 78 -3.64 3.19 9.36
C GLY A 78 -4.62 3.88 8.41
N SER A 79 -5.05 5.09 8.77
CA SER A 79 -5.80 5.93 7.84
C SER A 79 -4.96 6.22 6.59
N PRO A 80 -5.60 6.35 5.41
CA PRO A 80 -4.91 6.84 4.21
C PRO A 80 -4.20 8.17 4.50
N GLY A 81 -3.04 8.38 3.88
CA GLY A 81 -2.34 9.66 3.95
C GLY A 81 -3.14 10.78 3.30
N ASP A 82 -2.87 12.02 3.71
CA ASP A 82 -3.47 13.19 3.09
C ASP A 82 -3.06 13.28 1.60
N PRO A 83 -3.96 13.80 0.73
CA PRO A 83 -3.58 14.12 -0.65
C PRO A 83 -2.35 15.03 -0.70
N GLY A 84 -1.49 14.83 -1.70
CA GLY A 84 -0.36 15.71 -1.95
C GLY A 84 -0.80 17.16 -2.22
N ALA A 85 0.07 18.11 -1.89
CA ALA A 85 -0.17 19.51 -2.21
C ALA A 85 -0.34 19.69 -3.73
N PRO A 86 -1.20 20.62 -4.19
CA PRO A 86 -1.25 21.03 -5.59
C PRO A 86 0.14 21.48 -6.07
N GLY A 87 0.45 21.25 -7.35
CA GLY A 87 1.69 21.75 -7.95
C GLY A 87 1.70 23.28 -7.95
N GLU A 88 2.82 23.87 -7.56
CA GLU A 88 3.03 25.32 -7.64
C GLU A 88 3.43 25.72 -9.06
N VAL A 89 2.84 26.79 -9.57
CA VAL A 89 3.30 27.47 -10.79
C VAL A 89 4.04 28.73 -10.35
N SER A 90 5.33 28.82 -10.66
CA SER A 90 6.11 30.01 -10.34
C SER A 90 5.65 31.20 -11.18
N PHE A 91 5.88 32.41 -10.67
CA PHE A 91 5.78 33.62 -11.51
C PHE A 91 6.69 33.53 -12.74
N SER A 92 7.84 32.86 -12.63
CA SER A 92 8.72 32.59 -13.77
C SER A 92 8.04 31.68 -14.80
N ASP A 93 7.45 30.55 -14.36
CA ASP A 93 6.77 29.62 -15.26
C ASP A 93 5.59 30.28 -15.97
N LEU A 94 4.88 31.15 -15.26
CA LEU A 94 3.79 31.94 -15.82
C LEU A 94 4.32 32.99 -16.81
N SER A 95 5.41 33.68 -16.48
CA SER A 95 6.06 34.66 -17.37
C SER A 95 6.53 34.00 -18.66
N ASP A 96 7.24 32.89 -18.57
CA ASP A 96 7.76 32.16 -19.73
C ASP A 96 6.62 31.67 -20.64
N ALA A 97 5.50 31.22 -20.06
CA ALA A 97 4.32 30.81 -20.80
C ALA A 97 3.63 32.00 -21.51
N VAL A 98 3.55 33.16 -20.86
CA VAL A 98 2.94 34.39 -21.41
C VAL A 98 3.83 35.02 -22.48
N ASP A 99 5.15 35.03 -22.28
CA ASP A 99 6.13 35.57 -23.24
C ASP A 99 6.15 34.75 -24.55
N GLY A 100 5.77 33.47 -24.50
CA GLY A 100 5.54 32.63 -25.67
C GLY A 100 4.18 32.83 -26.37
N THR A 101 3.24 33.59 -25.77
CA THR A 101 1.95 33.91 -26.38
C THR A 101 2.00 35.29 -27.04
N SER A 102 1.86 35.33 -28.37
CA SER A 102 1.66 36.52 -29.21
C SER A 102 2.25 37.84 -28.67
N ALA A 103 3.57 37.92 -28.51
CA ALA A 103 4.29 39.16 -28.15
C ALA A 103 4.23 40.27 -29.22
N ASN A 104 3.47 40.09 -30.28
CA ASN A 104 3.69 40.75 -31.57
C ASN A 104 2.39 41.10 -32.29
N SER A 105 1.52 41.88 -31.64
CA SER A 105 0.78 42.89 -32.40
C SER A 105 1.73 44.06 -32.66
N ASN A 106 2.56 43.99 -33.71
CA ASN A 106 3.23 45.25 -34.10
C ASN A 106 2.13 46.23 -34.51
N SER A 107 2.28 47.48 -34.09
CA SER A 107 1.32 48.53 -34.44
C SER A 107 1.30 48.68 -35.95
N VAL A 108 0.11 48.54 -36.54
CA VAL A 108 -0.17 49.00 -37.91
C VAL A 108 -0.86 50.35 -37.79
N ASP A 109 -0.39 51.37 -38.50
CA ASP A 109 -1.05 52.68 -38.49
C ASP A 109 -2.51 52.61 -39.02
N PHE A 110 -3.31 53.64 -38.81
CA PHE A 110 -4.66 53.67 -39.39
C PHE A 110 -4.60 53.87 -40.92
N LEU A 111 -5.49 53.19 -41.65
CA LEU A 111 -5.59 53.27 -43.12
C LEU A 111 -5.91 54.70 -43.63
N GLY A 112 -6.54 55.54 -42.81
CA GLY A 112 -6.69 56.99 -43.07
C GLY A 112 -7.58 57.39 -44.25
N LEU A 113 -8.25 56.44 -44.91
CA LEU A 113 -9.12 56.70 -46.05
C LEU A 113 -10.48 57.27 -45.63
N VAL A 114 -10.99 58.21 -46.43
CA VAL A 114 -12.35 58.77 -46.31
C VAL A 114 -13.12 58.38 -47.57
N ALA A 115 -14.42 58.14 -47.43
CA ALA A 115 -15.30 57.81 -48.56
C ALA A 115 -15.26 58.92 -49.62
N ASP A 116 -14.97 58.53 -50.86
CA ASP A 116 -14.94 59.40 -52.04
C ASP A 116 -16.18 59.08 -52.90
N PRO A 117 -16.99 60.08 -53.31
CA PRO A 117 -18.15 59.84 -54.17
C PRO A 117 -17.79 59.34 -55.57
N ASP A 118 -16.55 59.57 -56.02
CA ASP A 118 -16.05 59.12 -57.31
C ASP A 118 -14.94 58.06 -57.13
N TYR A 119 -14.76 57.21 -58.14
CA TYR A 119 -13.72 56.18 -58.09
C TYR A 119 -12.31 56.81 -58.07
N ASN A 120 -11.50 56.42 -57.07
CA ASN A 120 -10.14 56.92 -56.89
C ASN A 120 -9.14 55.76 -56.80
N SER A 121 -8.35 55.55 -57.86
CA SER A 121 -7.33 54.50 -57.91
C SER A 121 -6.18 54.70 -56.91
N GLY A 122 -5.94 55.94 -56.45
CA GLY A 122 -4.97 56.23 -55.40
C GLY A 122 -5.37 55.65 -54.05
N GLN A 123 -6.66 55.70 -53.70
CA GLN A 123 -7.17 55.09 -52.46
C GLN A 123 -7.04 53.55 -52.46
N LEU A 124 -7.20 52.93 -53.62
CA LEU A 124 -6.95 51.48 -53.77
C LEU A 124 -5.48 51.13 -53.58
N GLN A 125 -4.55 51.96 -54.07
CA GLN A 125 -3.13 51.77 -53.81
C GLN A 125 -2.81 51.88 -52.31
N THR A 126 -3.39 52.87 -51.61
CA THR A 126 -3.25 52.99 -50.15
C THR A 126 -3.73 51.73 -49.41
N LEU A 127 -4.79 51.08 -49.87
CA LEU A 127 -5.25 49.81 -49.29
C LEU A 127 -4.24 48.68 -49.52
N PHE A 128 -3.70 48.54 -50.74
CA PHE A 128 -2.69 47.51 -51.03
C PHE A 128 -1.43 47.71 -50.19
N ASP A 129 -0.93 48.94 -50.11
CA ASP A 129 0.25 49.28 -49.31
C ASP A 129 0.03 48.95 -47.82
N LYS A 130 -1.18 49.19 -47.31
CA LYS A 130 -1.55 48.87 -45.92
C LYS A 130 -1.68 47.37 -45.67
N MET A 131 -2.18 46.62 -46.64
CA MET A 131 -2.21 45.16 -46.56
C MET A 131 -0.80 44.58 -46.54
N ASP A 132 0.12 45.14 -47.33
CA ASP A 132 1.52 44.72 -47.33
C ASP A 132 2.22 45.03 -45.98
N GLU A 133 1.94 46.19 -45.38
CA GLU A 133 2.40 46.53 -44.02
C GLU A 133 1.88 45.53 -42.98
N LEU A 134 0.58 45.21 -43.01
CA LEU A 134 -0.04 44.23 -42.12
C LEU A 134 0.59 42.84 -42.28
N ILE A 135 0.77 42.38 -43.52
CA ILE A 135 1.38 41.08 -43.81
C ILE A 135 2.84 41.06 -43.33
N GLY A 136 3.59 42.15 -43.50
CA GLY A 136 4.96 42.28 -43.03
C GLY A 136 5.06 42.19 -41.50
N VAL A 137 4.17 42.86 -40.79
CA VAL A 137 4.07 42.81 -39.33
C VAL A 137 3.74 41.41 -38.82
N LEU A 138 2.80 40.71 -39.46
CA LEU A 138 2.37 39.36 -39.05
C LEU A 138 3.46 38.29 -39.29
N ARG A 139 4.30 38.45 -40.33
CA ARG A 139 5.37 37.49 -40.66
C ARG A 139 6.62 37.63 -39.79
N ARG A 140 6.80 38.72 -39.04
CA ARG A 140 8.01 38.98 -38.23
C ARG A 140 7.93 38.45 -36.79
N GLY A 141 6.97 37.58 -36.50
CA GLY A 141 6.71 36.99 -35.19
C GLY A 141 7.09 35.52 -35.05
N SER A 142 8.15 35.07 -35.73
CA SER A 142 8.72 33.72 -35.60
C SER A 142 10.22 33.80 -35.41
#